data_AF-A0A9N8JFE7-F1
#
_entry.id   AF-A0A9N8JFE7-F1
#
_cell.length_a   1.000
_cell.length_b   1.000
_cell.length_c   1.000
_cell.angle_alpha   90.00
_cell.angle_beta   90.00
_cell.angle_gamma   90.00
#
_symmetry.space_group_name_H-M   'P 1'
#
loop_
_entity.id
_entity.type
_entity.pdbx_description
1 polymer ?
#
loop_
_entity_poly.entity_id
_entity_poly.type
_entity_poly.pdbx_seq_one_letter_code
_entity_poly.pdbx_strand_id
1 'polypeptide(L)'
;MAEELPNPRRDIPRAIFAQVSLGAITAFLYAVALFYAVSDLDEVINTSGSFPAAVIYRQATGNAGGAFCLLLIIFLIIMICAISTVLSLGRTWWALARDQATPFGDFFSSVNEQLSCPIPATILVGVLVTGLGAIILASGTAFNDLVGSFIVLCAFSYLLAIFPHLISGRKYTPKGDFWMGKYGFVVNALGCVLIVFFNIMFCFPYAMPVSADLMNYNSVILVGVLIIVTFWWLVYGLKHYPTPKVLTEAMK
;
A
#
# COMPACT_ATOMS: atom_id res chain seq x y z
N MET A 1 -2.99 14.39 6.02
CA MET A 1 -4.24 13.68 6.41
C MET A 1 -4.51 13.78 7.89
N ALA A 2 -3.52 13.56 8.78
CA ALA A 2 -3.72 13.83 10.21
C ALA A 2 -4.07 15.31 10.51
N GLU A 3 -3.57 16.24 9.70
CA GLU A 3 -3.83 17.69 9.80
C GLU A 3 -5.30 18.08 9.57
N GLU A 4 -6.11 17.22 8.94
CA GLU A 4 -7.53 17.50 8.62
C GLU A 4 -8.51 16.97 9.69
N LEU A 5 -8.01 16.26 10.71
CA LEU A 5 -8.85 15.67 11.76
C LEU A 5 -9.00 16.61 12.97
N PRO A 6 -10.20 16.74 13.57
CA PRO A 6 -10.41 17.58 14.74
C PRO A 6 -9.58 17.14 15.96
N ASN A 7 -9.47 15.82 16.22
CA ASN A 7 -8.66 15.27 17.31
C ASN A 7 -7.79 14.09 16.83
N PRO A 8 -6.68 14.35 16.11
CA PRO A 8 -5.90 13.31 15.44
C PRO A 8 -5.36 12.23 16.40
N ARG A 9 -4.96 12.63 17.62
CA ARG A 9 -4.36 11.72 18.62
C ARG A 9 -5.30 10.62 19.10
N ARG A 10 -6.61 10.88 19.10
CA ARG A 10 -7.64 9.95 19.56
C ARG A 10 -8.40 9.30 18.41
N ASP A 11 -8.69 10.07 17.38
CA ASP A 11 -9.58 9.63 16.31
C ASP A 11 -8.84 8.74 15.30
N ILE A 12 -7.55 8.97 15.04
CA ILE A 12 -6.75 8.11 14.13
C ILE A 12 -6.65 6.66 14.65
N PRO A 13 -6.25 6.40 15.91
CA PRO A 13 -6.17 5.02 16.40
C PRO A 13 -7.53 4.29 16.36
N ARG A 14 -8.62 5.00 16.67
CA ARG A 14 -9.98 4.45 16.61
C ARG A 14 -10.40 4.13 15.19
N ALA A 15 -10.12 5.03 14.23
CA ALA A 15 -10.41 4.82 12.83
C ALA A 15 -9.65 3.61 12.26
N ILE A 16 -8.35 3.47 12.59
CA ILE A 16 -7.54 2.31 12.18
C ILE A 16 -8.13 1.02 12.76
N PHE A 17 -8.46 1.00 14.06
CA PHE A 17 -9.04 -0.19 14.68
C PHE A 17 -10.39 -0.58 14.06
N ALA A 18 -11.27 0.40 13.81
CA ALA A 18 -12.54 0.17 13.14
C ALA A 18 -12.35 -0.35 11.71
N GLN A 19 -11.45 0.26 10.93
CA GLN A 19 -11.17 -0.15 9.56
C GLN A 19 -10.63 -1.59 9.49
N VAL A 20 -9.65 -1.94 10.33
CA VAL A 20 -9.06 -3.28 10.34
C VAL A 20 -10.09 -4.31 10.82
N SER A 21 -10.85 -4.00 11.87
CA SER A 21 -11.85 -4.94 12.42
C SER A 21 -12.99 -5.19 11.45
N LEU A 22 -13.56 -4.13 10.86
CA LEU A 22 -14.62 -4.25 9.87
C LEU A 22 -14.11 -4.96 8.62
N GLY A 23 -12.92 -4.60 8.12
CA GLY A 23 -12.31 -5.26 6.98
C GLY A 23 -12.06 -6.75 7.21
N ALA A 24 -11.58 -7.14 8.39
CA ALA A 24 -11.35 -8.54 8.73
C ALA A 24 -12.68 -9.33 8.78
N ILE A 25 -13.71 -8.79 9.42
CA ILE A 25 -15.02 -9.44 9.53
C ILE A 25 -15.67 -9.58 8.16
N THR A 26 -15.72 -8.51 7.36
CA THR A 26 -16.36 -8.54 6.04
C THR A 26 -15.59 -9.43 5.07
N ALA A 27 -14.26 -9.37 5.06
CA ALA A 27 -13.43 -10.25 4.22
C ALA A 27 -13.60 -11.72 4.60
N PHE A 28 -13.67 -12.04 5.90
CA PHE A 28 -13.89 -13.40 6.37
C PHE A 28 -15.26 -13.93 5.93
N LEU A 29 -16.33 -13.18 6.17
CA LEU A 29 -17.69 -13.57 5.75
C LEU A 29 -17.78 -13.72 4.23
N TYR A 30 -17.15 -12.82 3.48
CA TYR A 30 -17.10 -12.89 2.03
C TYR A 30 -16.32 -14.13 1.54
N ALA A 31 -15.18 -14.45 2.15
CA ALA A 31 -14.42 -15.65 1.82
C ALA A 31 -15.24 -16.93 2.08
N VAL A 32 -15.94 -17.01 3.21
CA VAL A 32 -16.84 -18.13 3.51
C VAL A 32 -17.92 -18.26 2.43
N ALA A 33 -18.58 -17.15 2.06
CA ALA A 33 -19.59 -17.15 1.01
C ALA A 33 -19.04 -17.61 -0.35
N LEU A 34 -17.82 -17.18 -0.72
CA LEU A 34 -17.16 -17.63 -1.95
C LEU A 34 -16.90 -19.14 -1.93
N PHE A 35 -16.35 -19.68 -0.84
CA PHE A 35 -16.06 -21.12 -0.76
C PHE A 35 -17.32 -21.98 -0.83
N TYR A 36 -18.44 -21.53 -0.27
CA TYR A 36 -19.73 -22.22 -0.42
C TYR A 36 -20.32 -22.11 -1.83
N ALA A 37 -19.96 -21.08 -2.59
CA ALA A 37 -20.46 -20.84 -3.93
C ALA A 37 -19.70 -21.62 -5.02
N VAL A 38 -18.43 -21.96 -4.77
CA VAL A 38 -17.63 -22.74 -5.72
C VAL A 38 -18.15 -24.17 -5.77
N SER A 39 -18.59 -24.59 -6.95
CA SER A 39 -19.03 -25.95 -7.23
C SER A 39 -17.97 -26.76 -7.99
N ASP A 40 -17.18 -26.09 -8.85
CA ASP A 40 -16.08 -26.68 -9.60
C ASP A 40 -14.83 -25.81 -9.45
N LEU A 41 -13.87 -26.30 -8.68
CA LEU A 41 -12.62 -25.60 -8.41
C LEU A 41 -11.65 -25.66 -9.60
N ASP A 42 -11.68 -26.74 -10.37
CA ASP A 42 -10.80 -26.91 -11.52
C ASP A 42 -11.16 -25.91 -12.64
N GLU A 43 -12.46 -25.64 -12.83
CA GLU A 43 -12.92 -24.58 -13.73
C GLU A 43 -12.39 -23.20 -13.28
N VAL A 44 -12.44 -22.90 -11.98
CA VAL A 44 -11.98 -21.61 -11.43
C VAL A 44 -10.46 -21.43 -11.60
N ILE A 45 -9.67 -22.48 -11.36
CA ILE A 45 -8.21 -22.40 -11.43
C ILE A 45 -7.71 -22.36 -12.88
N ASN A 46 -8.32 -23.14 -13.79
CA ASN A 46 -7.84 -23.27 -15.17
C ASN A 46 -8.46 -22.26 -16.15
N THR A 47 -9.18 -21.28 -15.62
CA THR A 47 -9.85 -20.28 -16.44
C THR A 47 -8.84 -19.41 -17.19
N SER A 48 -8.85 -19.58 -18.51
CA SER A 48 -7.99 -18.84 -19.43
C SER A 48 -8.56 -17.45 -19.70
N GLY A 49 -8.01 -16.43 -19.05
CA GLY A 49 -8.25 -15.02 -19.41
C GLY A 49 -9.48 -14.34 -18.79
N SER A 50 -10.25 -15.02 -17.93
CA SER A 50 -11.27 -14.34 -17.11
C SER A 50 -10.89 -14.31 -15.64
N PHE A 51 -11.22 -13.21 -14.97
CA PHE A 51 -10.92 -13.01 -13.56
C PHE A 51 -11.61 -14.12 -12.74
N PRO A 52 -10.90 -14.88 -11.87
CA PRO A 52 -11.49 -16.04 -11.18
C PRO A 52 -12.81 -15.75 -10.47
N ALA A 53 -12.98 -14.54 -9.92
CA ALA A 53 -14.24 -14.14 -9.29
C ALA A 53 -15.45 -14.14 -10.25
N ALA A 54 -15.24 -13.90 -11.55
CA ALA A 54 -16.31 -13.97 -12.55
C ALA A 54 -16.88 -15.39 -12.69
N VAL A 55 -16.02 -16.40 -12.67
CA VAL A 55 -16.41 -17.81 -12.71
C VAL A 55 -17.12 -18.19 -11.43
N ILE A 56 -16.58 -17.79 -10.28
CA ILE A 56 -17.21 -18.04 -8.98
C ILE A 56 -18.62 -17.45 -8.93
N TYR A 57 -18.81 -16.21 -9.41
CA TYR A 57 -20.14 -15.59 -9.43
C TYR A 57 -21.09 -16.25 -10.43
N ARG A 58 -20.57 -16.77 -11.54
CA ARG A 58 -21.38 -17.53 -12.48
C ARG A 58 -21.84 -18.86 -11.87
N GLN A 59 -20.95 -19.57 -11.18
CA GLN A 59 -21.30 -20.78 -10.43
C GLN A 59 -22.31 -20.47 -9.31
N ALA A 60 -22.13 -19.35 -8.59
CA ALA A 60 -23.02 -18.91 -7.52
C ALA A 60 -24.44 -18.56 -8.00
N THR A 61 -24.56 -17.86 -9.13
CA THR A 61 -25.82 -17.28 -9.60
C THR A 61 -26.55 -18.15 -10.62
N GLY A 62 -25.87 -19.12 -11.22
CA GLY A 62 -26.42 -20.00 -12.27
C GLY A 62 -26.75 -19.30 -13.59
N ASN A 63 -26.49 -17.99 -13.72
CA ASN A 63 -26.78 -17.23 -14.93
C ASN A 63 -25.77 -16.09 -15.15
N ALA A 64 -25.44 -15.81 -16.42
CA ALA A 64 -24.49 -14.76 -16.81
C ALA A 64 -24.93 -13.36 -16.36
N GLY A 65 -26.23 -13.06 -16.35
CA GLY A 65 -26.75 -11.76 -15.93
C GLY A 65 -26.52 -11.45 -14.44
N GLY A 66 -26.64 -12.47 -13.58
CA GLY A 66 -26.36 -12.34 -12.14
C GLY A 66 -24.88 -12.09 -11.88
N ALA A 67 -24.01 -12.88 -12.53
CA ALA A 67 -22.56 -12.69 -12.46
C ALA A 67 -22.12 -11.31 -12.94
N PHE A 68 -22.69 -10.82 -14.05
CA PHE A 68 -22.41 -9.48 -14.57
C PHE A 68 -22.76 -8.38 -13.55
N CYS A 69 -23.94 -8.46 -12.91
CA CYS A 69 -24.35 -7.48 -11.91
C CYS A 69 -23.39 -7.42 -10.72
N LEU A 70 -22.96 -8.58 -10.21
CA LEU A 70 -21.98 -8.66 -9.11
C LEU A 70 -20.61 -8.09 -9.51
N LEU A 71 -20.14 -8.40 -10.72
CA LEU A 71 -18.90 -7.83 -11.25
C LEU A 71 -19.01 -6.31 -11.44
N LEU A 72 -20.15 -5.80 -11.88
CA LEU A 72 -20.38 -4.37 -12.07
C LEU A 72 -20.31 -3.61 -10.74
N ILE A 73 -20.85 -4.18 -9.66
CA ILE A 73 -20.72 -3.58 -8.31
C ILE A 73 -19.25 -3.46 -7.91
N ILE A 74 -18.45 -4.52 -8.11
CA ILE A 74 -17.01 -4.50 -7.82
C ILE A 74 -16.29 -3.47 -8.67
N PHE A 75 -16.59 -3.42 -9.96
CA PHE A 75 -16.00 -2.45 -10.87
C PHE A 75 -16.23 -1.01 -10.41
N LEU A 76 -17.46 -0.65 -10.03
CA LEU A 76 -17.77 0.69 -9.52
C LEU A 76 -16.99 1.04 -8.25
N ILE A 77 -16.86 0.09 -7.32
CA ILE A 77 -16.10 0.29 -6.08
C ILE A 77 -14.60 0.49 -6.37
N ILE A 78 -14.03 -0.32 -7.29
CA ILE A 78 -12.62 -0.20 -7.69
C ILE A 78 -12.35 1.16 -8.34
N MET A 79 -13.26 1.65 -9.19
CA MET A 79 -13.12 2.98 -9.81
C MET A 79 -13.04 4.10 -8.77
N ILE A 80 -13.92 4.07 -7.78
CA ILE A 80 -13.89 5.05 -6.68
C ILE A 80 -12.58 4.92 -5.89
N CYS A 81 -12.16 3.69 -5.56
CA CYS A 81 -10.92 3.41 -4.85
C CYS A 81 -9.68 3.91 -5.61
N ALA A 82 -9.63 3.72 -6.93
CA ALA A 82 -8.54 4.19 -7.77
C ALA A 82 -8.42 5.72 -7.72
N ILE A 83 -9.54 6.44 -7.86
CA ILE A 83 -9.57 7.91 -7.77
C ILE A 83 -9.08 8.37 -6.39
N SER A 84 -9.61 7.79 -5.31
CA SER A 84 -9.19 8.14 -3.94
C SER A 84 -7.71 7.87 -3.69
N THR A 85 -7.16 6.80 -4.27
CA THR A 85 -5.75 6.43 -4.13
C THR A 85 -4.85 7.43 -4.84
N VAL A 86 -5.16 7.82 -6.08
CA VAL A 86 -4.38 8.83 -6.83
C VAL A 86 -4.37 10.17 -6.09
N LEU A 87 -5.51 10.61 -5.56
CA LEU A 87 -5.59 11.84 -4.76
C LEU A 87 -4.76 11.76 -3.48
N SER A 88 -4.80 10.61 -2.79
CA SER A 88 -4.03 10.39 -1.55
C SER A 88 -2.52 10.35 -1.82
N LEU A 89 -2.10 9.74 -2.92
CA LEU A 89 -0.70 9.73 -3.38
C LEU A 89 -0.23 11.14 -3.75
N GLY A 90 -1.06 11.91 -4.47
CA GLY A 90 -0.76 13.32 -4.79
C GLY A 90 -0.54 14.17 -3.54
N ARG A 91 -1.37 14.00 -2.52
CA ARG A 91 -1.21 14.66 -1.20
C ARG A 91 0.05 14.20 -0.46
N THR A 92 0.41 12.93 -0.57
CA THR A 92 1.62 12.38 0.06
C THR A 92 2.87 12.95 -0.60
N TRP A 93 2.89 13.01 -1.93
CA TRP A 93 3.98 13.64 -2.68
C TRP A 93 4.10 15.13 -2.38
N TRP A 94 2.96 15.84 -2.35
CA TRP A 94 2.92 17.25 -1.96
C TRP A 94 3.48 17.49 -0.55
N ALA A 95 3.14 16.66 0.43
CA ALA A 95 3.67 16.78 1.78
C ALA A 95 5.20 16.57 1.80
N LEU A 96 5.71 15.63 1.01
CA LEU A 96 7.14 15.39 0.87
C LEU A 96 7.85 16.56 0.16
N ALA A 97 7.19 17.20 -0.81
CA ALA A 97 7.68 18.37 -1.52
C ALA A 97 7.72 19.62 -0.60
N ARG A 98 6.71 19.80 0.25
CA ARG A 98 6.67 20.85 1.29
C ARG A 98 7.87 20.76 2.23
N ASP A 99 8.29 19.53 2.55
CA ASP A 99 9.45 19.26 3.39
C ASP A 99 10.77 19.20 2.59
N GLN A 100 10.78 19.64 1.33
CA GLN A 100 11.96 19.69 0.45
C GLN A 100 12.67 18.34 0.26
N ALA A 101 11.95 17.22 0.38
CA ALA A 101 12.50 15.88 0.16
C ALA A 101 12.37 15.37 -1.30
N THR A 102 11.63 16.07 -2.17
CA THR A 102 11.44 15.71 -3.58
C THR A 102 12.25 16.63 -4.51
N PRO A 103 12.53 16.19 -5.77
CA PRO A 103 13.02 17.12 -6.79
C PRO A 103 11.98 18.20 -7.04
N PHE A 104 12.43 19.44 -7.30
CA PHE A 104 11.56 20.60 -7.56
C PHE A 104 10.49 20.81 -6.48
N GLY A 105 10.90 20.75 -5.20
CA GLY A 105 10.03 20.90 -4.03
C GLY A 105 9.07 22.09 -4.14
N ASP A 106 9.59 23.27 -4.50
CA ASP A 106 8.81 24.51 -4.61
C ASP A 106 7.64 24.43 -5.62
N PHE A 107 7.84 23.70 -6.73
CA PHE A 107 6.80 23.53 -7.75
C PHE A 107 5.73 22.53 -7.28
N PHE A 108 6.16 21.40 -6.70
CA PHE A 108 5.27 20.35 -6.25
C PHE A 108 4.60 20.63 -4.90
N SER A 109 5.12 21.58 -4.12
CA SER A 109 4.50 22.08 -2.88
C SER A 109 3.39 23.10 -3.14
N SER A 110 3.21 23.56 -4.38
CA SER A 110 2.16 24.51 -4.74
C SER A 110 0.76 23.89 -4.65
N VAL A 111 -0.18 24.61 -4.04
CA VAL A 111 -1.58 24.22 -3.87
C VAL A 111 -2.47 25.20 -4.61
N ASN A 112 -3.44 24.69 -5.37
CA ASN A 112 -4.49 25.53 -5.92
C ASN A 112 -5.57 25.75 -4.85
N GLU A 113 -5.75 26.99 -4.40
CA GLU A 113 -6.69 27.35 -3.33
C GLU A 113 -8.15 27.15 -3.73
N GLN A 114 -8.51 27.39 -4.99
CA GLN A 114 -9.89 27.22 -5.48
C GLN A 114 -10.34 25.76 -5.42
N LEU A 115 -9.42 24.84 -5.74
CA LEU A 115 -9.69 23.40 -5.76
C LEU A 115 -9.24 22.69 -4.48
N SER A 116 -8.59 23.41 -3.56
CA SER A 116 -8.00 22.89 -2.32
C SER A 116 -7.18 21.60 -2.54
N CYS A 117 -6.44 21.55 -3.65
CA CYS A 117 -5.76 20.34 -4.12
C CYS A 117 -4.39 20.67 -4.74
N PRO A 118 -3.33 19.89 -4.44
CA PRO A 118 -2.03 20.05 -5.09
C PRO A 118 -2.06 19.47 -6.51
N ILE A 119 -2.48 20.31 -7.48
CA ILE A 119 -2.61 19.91 -8.89
C ILE A 119 -1.29 19.40 -9.48
N PRO A 120 -0.13 20.10 -9.31
CA PRO A 120 1.11 19.64 -9.93
C PRO A 120 1.55 18.26 -9.44
N ALA A 121 1.45 18.02 -8.13
CA ALA A 121 1.78 16.72 -7.53
C ALA A 121 0.81 15.62 -8.00
N THR A 122 -0.48 15.94 -8.10
CA THR A 122 -1.49 14.96 -8.55
C THR A 122 -1.30 14.58 -10.02
N ILE A 123 -0.98 15.55 -10.89
CA ILE A 123 -0.68 15.29 -12.31
C ILE A 123 0.58 14.42 -12.44
N LEU A 124 1.66 14.72 -11.70
CA LEU A 124 2.87 13.90 -11.71
C LEU A 124 2.55 12.45 -11.33
N VAL A 125 1.83 12.25 -10.23
CA VAL A 125 1.42 10.90 -9.79
C VAL A 125 0.58 10.22 -10.88
N GLY A 126 -0.37 10.93 -11.49
CA GLY A 126 -1.19 10.38 -12.58
C GLY A 126 -0.36 9.94 -13.78
N VAL A 127 0.61 10.75 -14.20
CA VAL A 127 1.54 10.43 -15.31
C VAL A 127 2.41 9.22 -14.95
N LEU A 128 2.97 9.17 -13.74
CA LEU A 128 3.81 8.06 -13.28
C LEU A 128 3.01 6.75 -13.20
N VAL A 129 1.83 6.78 -12.59
CA VAL A 129 0.95 5.60 -12.48
C VAL A 129 0.51 5.12 -13.87
N THR A 130 0.16 6.04 -14.78
CA THR A 130 -0.19 5.69 -16.16
C THR A 130 1.00 5.08 -16.91
N GLY A 131 2.21 5.63 -16.72
CA GLY A 131 3.44 5.11 -17.31
C GLY A 131 3.79 3.72 -16.80
N LEU A 132 3.65 3.48 -15.49
CA LEU A 132 3.80 2.14 -14.92
C LEU A 132 2.70 1.18 -15.41
N GLY A 133 1.48 1.67 -15.61
CA GLY A 133 0.38 0.91 -16.20
C GLY A 133 0.67 0.49 -17.66
N ALA A 134 1.37 1.32 -18.42
CA ALA A 134 1.74 1.01 -19.81
C ALA A 134 2.73 -0.16 -19.95
N ILE A 135 3.36 -0.62 -18.86
CA ILE A 135 4.23 -1.80 -18.85
C ILE A 135 3.49 -3.05 -19.37
N ILE A 136 2.17 -3.12 -19.16
CA ILE A 136 1.35 -4.23 -19.67
C ILE A 136 1.42 -4.38 -21.20
N LEU A 137 1.68 -3.28 -21.94
CA LEU A 137 1.83 -3.30 -23.40
C LEU A 137 3.14 -3.98 -23.83
N ALA A 138 4.16 -3.98 -22.98
CA ALA A 138 5.45 -4.60 -23.24
C ALA A 138 5.49 -6.05 -22.72
N SER A 139 5.03 -6.29 -21.49
CA SER A 139 5.00 -7.63 -20.89
C SER A 139 3.93 -7.72 -19.79
N GLY A 140 3.01 -8.67 -19.95
CA GLY A 140 2.01 -9.01 -18.93
C GLY A 140 2.66 -9.57 -17.66
N THR A 141 3.73 -10.36 -17.80
CA THR A 141 4.51 -10.90 -16.66
C THR A 141 5.09 -9.76 -15.83
N ALA A 142 5.79 -8.82 -16.47
CA ALA A 142 6.41 -7.69 -15.77
C ALA A 142 5.37 -6.81 -15.06
N PHE A 143 4.21 -6.59 -15.69
CA PHE A 143 3.11 -5.87 -15.05
C PHE A 143 2.54 -6.62 -13.83
N ASN A 144 2.30 -7.93 -13.96
CA ASN A 144 1.79 -8.75 -12.86
C ASN A 144 2.78 -8.82 -11.69
N ASP A 145 4.08 -8.91 -11.95
CA ASP A 145 5.12 -8.88 -10.91
C ASP A 145 5.17 -7.53 -10.20
N LEU A 146 5.07 -6.42 -10.95
CA LEU A 146 5.04 -5.08 -10.37
C LEU A 146 3.82 -4.88 -9.47
N VAL A 147 2.64 -5.27 -9.94
CA VAL A 147 1.39 -5.17 -9.17
C VAL A 147 1.43 -6.11 -7.96
N GLY A 148 1.95 -7.33 -8.11
CA GLY A 148 2.13 -8.28 -7.02
C GLY A 148 3.11 -7.80 -5.94
N SER A 149 4.14 -7.05 -6.34
CA SER A 149 5.12 -6.46 -5.41
C SER A 149 4.54 -5.42 -4.47
N PHE A 150 3.35 -4.87 -4.76
CA PHE A 150 2.70 -3.86 -3.92
C PHE A 150 2.62 -4.27 -2.45
N ILE A 151 2.22 -5.52 -2.17
CA ILE A 151 2.05 -5.99 -0.79
C ILE A 151 3.39 -6.03 -0.03
N VAL A 152 4.46 -6.42 -0.72
CA VAL A 152 5.84 -6.50 -0.20
C VAL A 152 6.35 -5.09 0.10
N LEU A 153 6.21 -4.16 -0.85
CA LEU A 153 6.64 -2.77 -0.69
C LEU A 153 5.87 -2.05 0.43
N CYS A 154 4.56 -2.25 0.53
CA CYS A 154 3.76 -1.67 1.61
C CYS A 154 4.13 -2.24 2.98
N ALA A 155 4.27 -3.57 3.08
CA ALA A 155 4.69 -4.20 4.33
C ALA A 155 6.08 -3.70 4.75
N PHE A 156 7.01 -3.59 3.81
CA PHE A 156 8.34 -3.05 4.07
C PHE A 156 8.33 -1.58 4.49
N SER A 157 7.45 -0.75 3.91
CA SER A 157 7.24 0.64 4.36
C SER A 157 6.81 0.70 5.83
N TYR A 158 5.91 -0.19 6.27
CA TYR A 158 5.56 -0.31 7.69
C TYR A 158 6.73 -0.77 8.56
N LEU A 159 7.59 -1.66 8.05
CA LEU A 159 8.82 -2.03 8.75
C LEU A 159 9.70 -0.81 9.00
N LEU A 160 9.94 0.02 7.97
CA LEU A 160 10.74 1.23 8.08
C LEU A 160 10.15 2.25 9.05
N ALA A 161 8.83 2.29 9.20
CA ALA A 161 8.16 3.15 10.17
C ALA A 161 8.25 2.61 11.61
N ILE A 162 8.07 1.30 11.82
CA ILE A 162 8.00 0.69 13.16
C ILE A 162 9.38 0.40 13.74
N PHE A 163 10.32 -0.04 12.91
CA PHE A 163 11.63 -0.53 13.34
C PHE A 163 12.48 0.51 14.10
N PRO A 164 12.56 1.79 13.69
CA PRO A 164 13.28 2.82 14.46
C PRO A 164 12.75 2.99 15.89
N HIS A 165 11.44 2.79 16.10
CA HIS A 165 10.85 2.84 17.44
C HIS A 165 11.28 1.66 18.32
N LEU A 166 11.62 0.50 17.74
CA LEU A 166 12.18 -0.63 18.48
C LEU A 166 13.62 -0.37 18.89
N ILE A 167 14.46 0.09 17.96
CA ILE A 167 15.87 0.40 18.25
C ILE A 167 15.98 1.49 19.31
N SER A 168 15.17 2.54 19.21
CA SER A 168 15.15 3.64 20.17
C SER A 168 14.46 3.29 21.49
N GLY A 169 13.88 2.09 21.64
CA GLY A 169 13.12 1.72 22.83
C GLY A 169 11.92 2.65 23.09
N ARG A 170 11.37 3.26 22.03
CA ARG A 170 10.30 4.27 22.08
C ARG A 170 10.63 5.51 22.93
N LYS A 171 11.92 5.83 23.12
CA LYS A 171 12.38 6.97 23.95
C LYS A 171 12.00 8.33 23.38
N TYR A 172 12.06 8.48 22.06
CA TYR A 172 11.83 9.76 21.36
C TYR A 172 10.38 9.96 20.90
N THR A 173 9.47 9.07 21.29
CA THR A 173 8.07 9.14 20.86
C THR A 173 7.23 9.73 21.99
N PRO A 174 6.62 10.92 21.80
CA PRO A 174 5.76 11.50 22.83
C PRO A 174 4.59 10.56 23.11
N LYS A 175 4.23 10.43 24.39
CA LYS A 175 3.08 9.61 24.80
C LYS A 175 1.80 10.25 24.28
N GLY A 176 1.12 9.57 23.36
CA GLY A 176 -0.21 9.96 22.87
C GLY A 176 -1.33 9.41 23.74
N ASP A 177 -2.57 9.81 23.43
CA ASP A 177 -3.80 9.36 24.10
C ASP A 177 -3.97 7.82 24.04
N PHE A 178 -3.43 7.21 22.98
CA PHE A 178 -3.30 5.77 22.86
C PHE A 178 -1.86 5.33 23.16
N TRP A 179 -1.67 4.69 24.32
CA TRP A 179 -0.35 4.20 24.74
C TRP A 179 -0.43 2.80 25.35
N MET A 180 0.12 1.81 24.66
CA MET A 180 0.14 0.40 25.09
C MET A 180 1.20 0.06 26.15
N GLY A 181 1.85 1.05 26.79
CA GLY A 181 2.84 0.79 27.83
C GLY A 181 3.95 -0.18 27.40
N LYS A 182 4.25 -1.17 28.26
CA LYS A 182 5.24 -2.23 28.02
C LYS A 182 4.84 -3.17 26.87
N TYR A 183 3.54 -3.43 26.69
CA TYR A 183 3.05 -4.29 25.62
C TYR A 183 3.31 -3.71 24.23
N GLY A 184 3.36 -2.38 24.10
CA GLY A 184 3.65 -1.76 22.80
C GLY A 184 5.04 -2.09 22.25
N PHE A 185 6.03 -2.39 23.11
CA PHE A 185 7.33 -2.88 22.63
C PHE A 185 7.21 -4.29 22.04
N VAL A 186 6.52 -5.19 22.75
CA VAL A 186 6.28 -6.57 22.30
C VAL A 186 5.48 -6.60 21.00
N VAL A 187 4.43 -5.79 20.89
CA VAL A 187 3.60 -5.68 19.68
C VAL A 187 4.43 -5.18 18.50
N ASN A 188 5.23 -4.13 18.68
CA ASN A 188 6.11 -3.64 17.62
C ASN A 188 7.13 -4.71 17.20
N ALA A 189 7.72 -5.44 18.15
CA ALA A 189 8.73 -6.46 17.87
C ALA A 189 8.10 -7.62 17.08
N LEU A 190 6.96 -8.12 17.53
CA LEU A 190 6.20 -9.16 16.83
C LEU A 190 5.78 -8.68 15.43
N GLY A 191 5.33 -7.43 15.30
CA GLY A 191 4.98 -6.83 14.02
C GLY A 191 6.16 -6.82 13.03
N CYS A 192 7.33 -6.37 13.47
CA CYS A 192 8.54 -6.39 12.63
C CYS A 192 8.94 -7.82 12.23
N VAL A 193 8.92 -8.77 13.16
CA VAL A 193 9.24 -10.19 12.87
C VAL A 193 8.27 -10.76 11.83
N LEU A 194 6.96 -10.55 12.00
CA LEU A 194 5.95 -11.03 11.06
C LEU A 194 6.12 -10.37 9.68
N ILE A 195 6.38 -9.07 9.63
CA ILE A 195 6.62 -8.36 8.37
C ILE A 195 7.83 -8.94 7.64
N VAL A 196 8.95 -9.19 8.34
CA VAL A 196 10.15 -9.78 7.72
C VAL A 196 9.85 -11.20 7.25
N PHE A 197 9.19 -12.01 8.08
CA PHE A 197 8.82 -13.38 7.73
C PHE A 197 7.95 -13.44 6.47
N PHE A 198 6.85 -12.67 6.41
CA PHE A 198 5.96 -12.67 5.25
C PHE A 198 6.61 -12.09 4.00
N ASN A 199 7.46 -11.07 4.11
CA ASN A 199 8.20 -10.54 2.95
C ASN A 199 9.13 -11.60 2.35
N ILE A 200 9.85 -12.36 3.17
CA ILE A 200 10.68 -13.47 2.69
C ILE A 200 9.81 -14.52 2.00
N MET A 201 8.69 -14.89 2.62
CA MET A 201 7.76 -15.87 2.05
C MET A 201 7.19 -15.41 0.69
N PHE A 202 6.83 -14.14 0.56
CA PHE A 202 6.31 -13.57 -0.69
C PHE A 202 7.36 -13.37 -1.79
N CYS A 203 8.64 -13.58 -1.47
CA CYS A 203 9.72 -13.57 -2.45
C CYS A 203 10.00 -14.97 -3.04
N PHE A 204 9.38 -16.04 -2.50
CA PHE A 204 9.53 -17.37 -3.07
C PHE A 204 8.69 -17.57 -4.34
N PRO A 205 9.16 -18.40 -5.30
CA PRO A 205 8.40 -18.73 -6.50
C PRO A 205 7.20 -19.63 -6.17
N TYR A 206 6.16 -19.55 -7.01
CA TYR A 206 4.92 -20.30 -6.82
C TYR A 206 5.04 -21.79 -7.14
N ALA A 207 5.97 -22.17 -8.03
CA ALA A 207 6.21 -23.55 -8.44
C ALA A 207 7.67 -23.77 -8.86
N MET A 208 8.10 -25.03 -8.82
CA MET A 208 9.41 -25.49 -9.30
C MET A 208 9.20 -26.52 -10.42
N PRO A 209 10.03 -26.54 -11.49
CA PRO A 209 11.18 -25.66 -11.76
C PRO A 209 10.77 -24.26 -12.25
N VAL A 210 11.59 -23.24 -11.93
CA VAL A 210 11.34 -21.84 -12.34
C VAL A 210 11.84 -21.58 -13.76
N SER A 211 11.01 -20.94 -14.58
CA SER A 211 11.41 -20.28 -15.83
C SER A 211 11.38 -18.76 -15.65
N ALA A 212 11.95 -17.99 -16.57
CA ALA A 212 11.93 -16.53 -16.51
C ALA A 212 10.49 -15.96 -16.47
N ASP A 213 9.53 -16.66 -17.06
CA ASP A 213 8.11 -16.26 -17.09
C ASP A 213 7.33 -16.69 -15.84
N LEU A 214 7.87 -17.64 -15.07
CA LEU A 214 7.24 -18.18 -13.85
C LEU A 214 7.93 -17.71 -12.56
N MET A 215 9.03 -16.95 -12.70
CA MET A 215 9.79 -16.46 -11.55
C MET A 215 9.04 -15.32 -10.87
N ASN A 216 9.05 -15.32 -9.54
CA ASN A 216 8.53 -14.23 -8.74
C ASN A 216 9.61 -13.15 -8.57
N TYR A 217 9.44 -11.99 -9.21
CA TYR A 217 10.43 -10.91 -9.20
C TYR A 217 10.27 -9.92 -8.03
N ASN A 218 9.43 -10.21 -7.04
CA ASN A 218 9.19 -9.34 -5.88
C ASN A 218 10.49 -8.94 -5.14
N SER A 219 11.43 -9.88 -5.00
CA SER A 219 12.71 -9.63 -4.32
C SER A 219 13.57 -8.62 -5.08
N VAL A 220 13.62 -8.73 -6.42
CA VAL A 220 14.38 -7.84 -7.29
C VAL A 220 13.77 -6.44 -7.26
N ILE A 221 12.44 -6.34 -7.35
CA ILE A 221 11.72 -5.07 -7.29
C ILE A 221 11.94 -4.39 -5.94
N LEU A 222 11.83 -5.13 -4.83
CA LEU A 222 12.09 -4.61 -3.49
C LEU A 222 13.51 -4.02 -3.38
N VAL A 223 14.53 -4.80 -3.74
CA VAL A 223 15.93 -4.36 -3.67
C VAL A 223 16.17 -3.17 -4.60
N GLY A 224 15.64 -3.19 -5.82
CA GLY A 224 15.75 -2.09 -6.78
C GLY A 224 15.16 -0.78 -6.25
N VAL A 225 13.96 -0.83 -5.70
CA VAL A 225 13.31 0.35 -5.09
C VAL A 225 14.14 0.87 -3.90
N LEU A 226 14.66 -0.02 -3.04
CA LEU A 226 15.49 0.39 -1.90
C LEU A 226 16.79 1.06 -2.32
N ILE A 227 17.44 0.56 -3.37
CA ILE A 227 18.65 1.17 -3.92
C ILE A 227 18.32 2.57 -4.43
N ILE A 228 17.25 2.74 -5.21
CA ILE A 228 16.83 4.04 -5.75
C ILE A 228 16.53 5.04 -4.63
N VAL A 229 15.76 4.63 -3.63
CA VAL A 229 15.38 5.49 -2.49
C VAL A 229 16.60 5.85 -1.64
N THR A 230 17.48 4.89 -1.36
CA THR A 230 18.69 5.13 -0.58
C THR A 230 19.66 6.02 -1.33
N PHE A 231 19.85 5.81 -2.62
CA PHE A 231 20.64 6.67 -3.48
C PHE A 231 20.09 8.10 -3.49
N TRP A 232 18.78 8.27 -3.67
CA TRP A 232 18.13 9.58 -3.59
C TRP A 232 18.36 10.27 -2.25
N TRP A 233 18.21 9.52 -1.15
CA TRP A 233 18.42 10.04 0.20
C TRP A 233 19.86 10.50 0.42
N LEU A 234 20.85 9.72 0.00
CA LEU A 234 22.27 10.05 0.15
C LEU A 234 22.68 11.27 -0.69
N VAL A 235 22.17 11.39 -1.91
CA VAL A 235 22.55 12.47 -2.84
C VAL A 235 21.84 13.77 -2.52
N TYR A 236 20.54 13.72 -2.26
CA TYR A 236 19.68 14.90 -2.13
C TYR A 236 19.12 15.07 -0.72
N GLY A 237 18.54 14.01 -0.15
CA GLY A 237 17.84 14.05 1.14
C GLY A 237 18.69 14.56 2.29
N LEU A 238 19.92 14.07 2.43
CA LEU A 238 20.86 14.51 3.48
C LEU A 238 21.20 16.00 3.44
N LYS A 239 21.05 16.66 2.29
CA LYS A 239 21.42 18.08 2.10
C LYS A 239 20.23 19.03 2.23
N HIS A 240 19.05 18.60 1.78
CA HIS A 240 17.89 19.48 1.62
C HIS A 240 16.76 19.19 2.62
N TYR A 241 16.70 17.98 3.19
CA TYR A 241 15.63 17.62 4.11
C TYR A 241 15.89 18.24 5.51
N PRO A 242 15.02 19.14 5.99
CA PRO A 242 15.18 19.73 7.31
C PRO A 242 14.91 18.69 8.40
N THR A 243 15.81 18.59 9.37
CA THR A 243 15.63 17.68 10.51
C THR A 243 14.29 18.00 11.23
N PRO A 244 13.45 17.00 11.52
CA PRO A 244 12.15 17.23 12.17
C PRO A 244 12.29 18.02 13.48
N LYS A 245 11.57 19.13 13.61
CA LYS A 245 11.62 20.05 14.78
C LYS A 245 11.36 19.34 16.12
N VAL A 246 10.61 18.24 16.11
CA VAL A 246 10.28 17.43 17.28
C VAL A 246 11.54 16.78 17.90
N LEU A 247 12.55 16.44 17.10
CA LEU A 247 13.84 15.94 17.60
C LEU A 247 14.65 17.07 18.26
N THR A 248 14.55 18.29 17.74
CA THR A 248 15.26 19.47 18.28
C THR A 248 14.75 19.88 19.66
N GLU A 249 13.46 19.65 19.95
CA GLU A 249 12.86 19.89 21.26
C GLU A 249 13.11 18.75 22.25
N ALA A 250 13.18 17.49 21.78
CA ALA A 250 13.47 16.32 22.62
C ALA A 250 14.96 16.12 22.94
N MET A 251 15.86 16.80 22.21
CA MET A 251 17.31 16.82 22.44
C MET A 251 17.77 17.98 23.34
N LYS A 252 16.87 18.85 23.77
CA LYS A 252 17.09 19.87 24.81
C LYS A 252 16.61 19.35 26.16
#